data_AF-A0A2T0R7H5-F1
#
_entry.id   AF-A0A2T0R7H5-F1
#
_cell.length_a   1.000
_cell.length_b   1.000
_cell.length_c   1.000
_cell.angle_alpha   90.00
_cell.angle_beta   90.00
_cell.angle_gamma   90.00
#
_symmetry.space_group_name_H-M   'P 1'
#
loop_
_entity.id
_entity.type
_entity.pdbx_description
1 polymer ?
#
loop_
_entity_poly.entity_id
_entity_poly.type
_entity_poly.pdbx_seq_one_letter_code
_entity_poly.pdbx_strand_id
1 'polypeptide(L)'
;MGADLARLLQPLGVRIVATNRRGTHPEAAELGVEFTDLDDLLRRSHHVVLTAALNASTHRMVDVRALGLMRPDAFLVNIGRGGLVDTDALREALRAGAIRGAGLDVVDPEPLDPDDELLTFENVVLSPHALCWTADFTRDTSASALEAVIDVATGRRPRHLLNPQALTVAAPA
;
A
#
# COMPACT_ATOMS: atom_id res chain seq x y z
N MET A 1 -1.12 7.13 5.16
CA MET A 1 -1.44 5.68 5.20
C MET A 1 -0.66 4.96 6.30
N GLY A 2 0.65 4.70 6.17
CA GLY A 2 1.38 3.93 7.19
C GLY A 2 1.32 4.51 8.61
N ALA A 3 1.47 5.84 8.78
CA ALA A 3 1.32 6.49 10.08
C ALA A 3 -0.11 6.43 10.62
N ASP A 4 -1.13 6.53 9.76
CA ASP A 4 -2.54 6.41 10.16
C ASP A 4 -2.85 4.99 10.66
N LEU A 5 -2.31 3.97 9.96
CA LEU A 5 -2.39 2.58 10.40
C LEU A 5 -1.72 2.40 11.77
N ALA A 6 -0.53 2.97 11.97
CA ALA A 6 0.15 2.90 13.26
C ALA A 6 -0.68 3.55 14.39
N ARG A 7 -1.33 4.70 14.13
CA ARG A 7 -2.27 5.34 15.06
C ARG A 7 -3.47 4.44 15.42
N LEU A 8 -4.03 3.74 14.43
CA LEU A 8 -5.14 2.80 14.67
C LEU A 8 -4.71 1.57 15.48
N LEU A 9 -3.47 1.11 15.31
CA LEU A 9 -2.93 -0.08 15.98
C LEU A 9 -2.40 0.23 17.38
N GLN A 10 -1.99 1.46 17.68
CA GLN A 10 -1.40 1.86 18.96
C GLN A 10 -2.23 1.43 20.19
N PRO A 11 -3.57 1.59 20.23
CA PRO A 11 -4.38 1.18 21.38
C PRO A 11 -4.45 -0.34 21.58
N LEU A 12 -4.09 -1.13 20.57
CA LEU A 12 -4.09 -2.59 20.64
C LEU A 12 -2.84 -3.16 21.33
N GLY A 13 -1.88 -2.31 21.71
CA GLY A 13 -0.67 -2.74 22.43
C GLY A 13 0.27 -3.61 21.58
N VAL A 14 0.15 -3.57 20.26
CA VAL A 14 1.02 -4.33 19.35
C VAL A 14 2.38 -3.64 19.21
N ARG A 15 3.44 -4.42 19.01
CA ARG A 15 4.75 -3.88 18.64
C ARG A 15 4.76 -3.52 17.15
N ILE A 16 5.06 -2.27 16.83
CA ILE A 16 5.10 -1.77 15.45
C ILE A 16 6.54 -1.57 15.01
N VAL A 17 6.95 -2.31 13.98
CA VAL A 17 8.19 -2.08 13.24
C VAL A 17 7.86 -1.57 11.85
N ALA A 18 8.66 -0.65 11.31
CA ALA A 18 8.41 -0.05 10.01
C ALA A 18 9.70 0.10 9.21
N THR A 19 9.53 0.16 7.89
CA THR A 19 10.60 0.56 6.98
C THR A 19 10.05 1.53 5.94
N ASN A 20 10.85 2.50 5.53
CA ASN A 20 10.54 3.39 4.41
C ASN A 20 11.85 3.93 3.82
N ARG A 21 11.75 4.65 2.69
CA ARG A 21 12.90 5.23 2.00
C ARG A 21 13.75 6.18 2.86
N ARG A 22 13.18 6.83 3.87
CA ARG A 22 13.88 7.79 4.75
C ARG A 22 14.45 7.15 6.01
N GLY A 23 14.06 5.90 6.33
CA GLY A 23 14.39 5.25 7.60
C GLY A 23 13.77 5.91 8.83
N THR A 24 12.78 6.81 8.68
CA THR A 24 12.16 7.53 9.80
C THR A 24 10.80 8.12 9.41
N HIS A 25 10.03 8.54 10.41
CA HIS A 25 8.80 9.33 10.29
C HIS A 25 8.72 10.34 11.45
N PRO A 26 8.25 11.59 11.24
CA PRO A 26 8.18 12.59 12.31
C PRO A 26 7.41 12.13 13.55
N GLU A 27 6.35 11.35 13.34
CA GLU A 27 5.48 10.82 14.41
C GLU A 27 5.97 9.47 14.97
N ALA A 28 7.10 8.92 14.51
CA ALA A 28 7.51 7.57 14.87
C ALA A 28 7.67 7.36 16.38
N ALA A 29 8.32 8.32 17.06
CA ALA A 29 8.57 8.24 18.50
C ALA A 29 7.26 8.30 19.32
N GLU A 30 6.34 9.18 18.93
CA GLU A 30 5.02 9.32 19.58
C GLU A 30 4.16 8.07 19.38
N LEU A 31 4.27 7.44 18.21
CA LEU A 31 3.53 6.23 17.85
C LEU A 31 4.21 4.94 18.33
N GLY A 32 5.37 5.02 18.97
CA GLY A 32 6.13 3.83 19.41
C GLY A 32 6.60 2.95 18.25
N VAL A 33 6.84 3.54 17.08
CA VAL A 33 7.26 2.83 15.86
C VAL A 33 8.78 2.74 15.81
N GLU A 34 9.29 1.51 15.75
CA GLU A 34 10.71 1.24 15.53
C GLU A 34 11.01 1.13 14.03
N PHE A 35 11.98 1.90 13.54
CA PHE A 35 12.44 1.77 12.15
C PHE A 35 13.57 0.76 12.01
N THR A 36 13.45 -0.14 11.05
CA THR A 36 14.45 -1.16 10.71
C THR A 36 14.51 -1.38 9.19
N ASP A 37 15.45 -2.20 8.72
CA ASP A 37 15.50 -2.60 7.32
C ASP A 37 14.39 -3.60 6.95
N LEU A 38 14.16 -3.79 5.66
CA LEU A 38 13.06 -4.64 5.18
C LEU A 38 13.24 -6.10 5.62
N ASP A 39 14.45 -6.63 5.62
CA ASP A 39 14.71 -8.04 5.93
C ASP A 39 14.43 -8.33 7.41
N ASP A 40 14.91 -7.46 8.30
CA ASP A 40 14.66 -7.56 9.73
C ASP A 40 13.17 -7.40 10.05
N LEU A 41 12.49 -6.46 9.38
CA LEU A 41 11.04 -6.30 9.48
C LEU A 41 10.30 -7.59 9.12
N LEU A 42 10.64 -8.21 7.98
CA LEU A 42 9.99 -9.44 7.50
C LEU A 42 10.20 -10.61 8.47
N ARG A 43 11.42 -10.78 9.00
CA ARG A 43 11.73 -11.86 9.96
C ARG A 43 11.01 -11.72 11.30
N ARG A 44 10.74 -10.50 11.74
CA ARG A 44 10.17 -10.19 13.07
C ARG A 44 8.63 -10.15 13.09
N SER A 45 7.99 -9.95 11.94
CA SER A 45 6.58 -9.56 11.85
C SER A 45 5.66 -10.75 11.65
N HIS A 46 4.55 -10.78 12.40
CA HIS A 46 3.47 -11.77 12.22
C HIS A 46 2.39 -11.22 11.28
N HIS A 47 2.35 -9.90 11.09
CA HIS A 47 1.52 -9.22 10.11
C HIS A 47 2.40 -8.20 9.39
N VAL A 48 2.52 -8.33 8.08
CA VAL A 48 3.28 -7.40 7.23
C VAL A 48 2.27 -6.63 6.38
N VAL A 49 2.15 -5.33 6.59
CA VAL A 49 1.17 -4.48 5.87
C VAL A 49 1.89 -3.56 4.89
N LEU A 50 1.59 -3.69 3.61
CA LEU A 50 2.18 -2.88 2.55
C LEU A 50 1.36 -1.60 2.34
N THR A 51 1.98 -0.46 2.64
CA THR A 51 1.42 0.89 2.38
C THR A 51 2.35 1.74 1.52
N ALA A 52 3.30 1.11 0.81
CA ALA A 52 4.28 1.80 -0.01
C ALA A 52 3.66 2.27 -1.34
N ALA A 53 4.16 3.38 -1.89
CA ALA A 53 3.84 3.77 -3.25
C ALA A 53 4.59 2.85 -4.24
N LEU A 54 3.93 2.46 -5.33
CA LEU A 54 4.57 1.73 -6.43
C LEU A 54 5.44 2.66 -7.27
N ASN A 55 6.70 2.30 -7.44
CA ASN A 55 7.68 2.94 -8.31
C ASN A 55 8.79 1.92 -8.63
N ALA A 56 9.80 2.32 -9.40
CA ALA A 56 10.88 1.44 -9.82
C ALA A 56 11.62 0.74 -8.66
N SER A 57 11.76 1.39 -7.50
CA SER A 57 12.46 0.78 -6.34
C SER A 57 11.57 -0.06 -5.44
N THR A 58 10.25 -0.03 -5.62
CA THR A 58 9.28 -0.79 -4.81
C THR A 58 8.52 -1.84 -5.62
N HIS A 59 8.70 -1.85 -6.94
CA HIS A 59 8.16 -2.88 -7.82
C HIS A 59 8.74 -4.25 -7.45
N ARG A 60 7.84 -5.18 -7.13
CA ARG A 60 8.15 -6.54 -6.64
C ARG A 60 9.14 -6.54 -5.47
N MET A 61 9.03 -5.56 -4.58
CA MET A 61 9.85 -5.53 -3.35
C MET A 61 9.54 -6.71 -2.41
N VAL A 62 8.35 -7.30 -2.53
CA VAL A 62 7.98 -8.57 -1.91
C VAL A 62 8.05 -9.67 -2.98
N ASP A 63 9.26 -10.16 -3.21
CA ASP A 63 9.57 -11.26 -4.12
C ASP A 63 9.68 -12.62 -3.38
N VAL A 64 10.08 -13.68 -4.08
CA VAL A 64 10.32 -15.02 -3.51
C VAL A 64 11.24 -14.97 -2.29
N ARG A 65 12.31 -14.18 -2.35
CA ARG A 65 13.28 -14.04 -1.25
C ARG A 65 12.61 -13.38 -0.05
N ALA A 66 11.92 -12.27 -0.25
CA ALA A 66 11.22 -11.55 0.81
C ALA A 66 10.15 -12.42 1.48
N LEU A 67 9.35 -13.16 0.70
CA LEU A 67 8.36 -14.11 1.23
C LEU A 67 9.03 -15.22 2.05
N GLY A 68 10.18 -15.73 1.61
CA GLY A 68 10.97 -16.72 2.36
C GLY A 68 11.61 -16.19 3.66
N LEU A 69 11.68 -14.86 3.85
CA LEU A 69 12.10 -14.24 5.11
C LEU A 69 10.96 -14.10 6.11
N MET A 70 9.72 -14.10 5.64
CA MET A 70 8.56 -14.01 6.50
C MET A 70 8.43 -15.26 7.38
N ARG A 71 7.78 -15.10 8.52
CA ARG A 71 7.51 -16.24 9.40
C ARG A 71 6.43 -17.14 8.79
N PRO A 72 6.47 -18.46 9.04
CA PRO A 72 5.42 -19.38 8.59
C PRO A 72 4.03 -19.06 9.15
N ASP A 73 3.96 -18.42 10.32
CA ASP A 73 2.72 -17.96 10.96
C ASP A 73 2.30 -16.54 10.53
N ALA A 74 3.05 -15.89 9.63
CA ALA A 74 2.79 -14.51 9.24
C ALA A 74 1.71 -14.36 8.18
N PHE A 75 0.99 -13.24 8.22
CA PHE A 75 0.07 -12.79 7.18
C PHE A 75 0.66 -11.61 6.40
N LEU A 76 0.57 -11.67 5.08
CA LEU A 76 0.86 -10.53 4.20
C LEU A 76 -0.43 -9.75 3.92
N VAL A 77 -0.44 -8.44 4.13
CA VAL A 77 -1.58 -7.58 3.82
C VAL A 77 -1.15 -6.51 2.82
N ASN A 78 -1.76 -6.47 1.64
CA ASN A 78 -1.46 -5.46 0.63
C ASN A 78 -2.64 -4.52 0.40
N ILE A 79 -2.48 -3.28 0.86
CA ILE A 79 -3.42 -2.16 0.64
C ILE A 79 -2.74 -1.01 -0.13
N GLY A 80 -1.58 -1.29 -0.75
CA GLY A 80 -0.79 -0.35 -1.52
C GLY A 80 -1.11 -0.47 -3.01
N ARG A 81 -0.31 -1.24 -3.74
CA ARG A 81 -0.51 -1.57 -5.16
C ARG A 81 -0.14 -3.03 -5.40
N GLY A 82 -0.80 -3.69 -6.36
CA GLY A 82 -0.55 -5.08 -6.71
C GLY A 82 0.92 -5.36 -7.01
N GLY A 83 1.52 -4.56 -7.91
CA GLY A 83 2.91 -4.70 -8.33
C GLY A 83 3.99 -4.45 -7.25
N LEU A 84 3.63 -4.24 -5.98
CA LEU A 84 4.59 -4.32 -4.86
C LEU A 84 4.99 -5.76 -4.55
N VAL A 85 4.12 -6.72 -4.90
CA VAL A 85 4.29 -8.15 -4.65
C VAL A 85 4.52 -8.83 -6.00
N ASP A 86 5.43 -9.80 -6.03
CA ASP A 86 5.49 -10.75 -7.14
C ASP A 86 4.35 -11.76 -6.95
N THR A 87 3.30 -11.64 -7.78
CA THR A 87 2.07 -12.44 -7.65
C THR A 87 2.33 -13.93 -7.78
N ASP A 88 3.23 -14.34 -8.69
CA ASP A 88 3.58 -15.75 -8.86
C ASP A 88 4.29 -16.28 -7.62
N ALA A 89 5.24 -15.50 -7.08
CA ALA A 89 5.92 -15.84 -5.83
C ALA A 89 4.94 -15.98 -4.66
N LEU A 90 3.93 -15.11 -4.59
CA LEU A 90 2.90 -15.16 -3.55
C LEU A 90 2.05 -16.43 -3.66
N ARG A 91 1.60 -16.81 -4.87
CA ARG A 91 0.83 -18.05 -5.09
C ARG A 91 1.64 -19.26 -4.62
N GLU A 92 2.92 -19.35 -5.00
CA GLU A 92 3.80 -20.44 -4.55
C GLU A 92 3.99 -20.45 -3.03
N ALA A 93 4.23 -19.28 -2.42
CA ALA A 93 4.40 -19.18 -0.97
C ALA A 93 3.15 -19.61 -0.19
N LEU A 94 1.96 -19.25 -0.68
CA LEU A 94 0.68 -19.67 -0.10
C LEU A 94 0.44 -21.17 -0.29
N ARG A 95 0.65 -21.69 -1.50
CA ARG A 95 0.50 -23.12 -1.82
C ARG A 95 1.43 -24.00 -0.98
N ALA A 96 2.67 -23.56 -0.79
CA ALA A 96 3.67 -24.26 0.01
C ALA A 96 3.49 -24.07 1.54
N GLY A 97 2.58 -23.19 1.97
CA GLY A 97 2.42 -22.85 3.39
C GLY A 97 3.64 -22.13 3.99
N ALA A 98 4.42 -21.41 3.15
CA ALA A 98 5.57 -20.63 3.59
C ALA A 98 5.16 -19.40 4.42
N ILE A 99 3.93 -18.91 4.20
CA ILE A 99 3.26 -17.92 5.03
C ILE A 99 1.85 -18.41 5.37
N ARG A 100 1.27 -17.89 6.45
CA ARG A 100 -0.03 -18.34 6.94
C ARG A 100 -1.18 -17.96 6.02
N GLY A 101 -1.10 -16.81 5.35
CA GLY A 101 -2.15 -16.32 4.48
C GLY A 101 -1.91 -14.90 3.99
N ALA A 102 -2.86 -14.38 3.19
CA ALA A 102 -2.78 -13.02 2.68
C ALA A 102 -4.12 -12.28 2.69
N GLY A 103 -4.08 -10.96 2.89
CA GLY A 103 -5.21 -10.05 2.70
C GLY A 103 -4.87 -9.04 1.61
N LEU A 104 -5.57 -9.07 0.49
CA LEU A 104 -5.22 -8.32 -0.72
C LEU A 104 -6.39 -7.46 -1.17
N ASP A 105 -6.25 -6.14 -1.11
CA ASP A 105 -7.19 -5.23 -1.79
C ASP A 105 -6.76 -4.92 -3.22
N VAL A 106 -5.48 -5.16 -3.52
CA VAL A 106 -4.87 -4.82 -4.80
C VAL A 106 -4.10 -6.04 -5.31
N VAL A 107 -4.21 -6.27 -6.60
CA VAL A 107 -3.61 -7.41 -7.31
C VAL A 107 -2.92 -6.92 -8.59
N ASP A 108 -2.06 -7.75 -9.15
CA ASP A 108 -1.39 -7.49 -10.43
C ASP A 108 -1.38 -8.79 -11.25
N PRO A 109 -2.07 -8.84 -12.41
CA PRO A 109 -2.85 -7.78 -13.05
C PRO A 109 -4.18 -7.44 -12.33
N GLU A 110 -4.78 -6.30 -12.69
CA GLU A 110 -6.10 -5.87 -12.21
C GLU A 110 -7.04 -5.55 -13.40
N PRO A 111 -8.25 -6.17 -13.48
CA PRO A 111 -8.83 -7.14 -12.55
C PRO A 111 -8.11 -8.49 -12.59
N LEU A 112 -8.28 -9.28 -11.53
CA LEU A 112 -7.79 -10.66 -11.46
C LEU A 112 -8.54 -11.53 -12.48
N ASP A 113 -7.85 -12.54 -13.03
CA ASP A 113 -8.51 -13.56 -13.85
C ASP A 113 -9.56 -14.32 -12.99
N PRO A 114 -10.79 -14.54 -13.48
CA PRO A 114 -11.80 -15.32 -12.75
C PRO A 114 -11.36 -16.74 -12.37
N ASP A 115 -10.41 -17.33 -13.10
CA ASP A 115 -9.85 -18.65 -12.84
C ASP A 115 -8.52 -18.58 -12.05
N ASP A 116 -8.14 -17.41 -11.52
CA ASP A 116 -6.91 -17.26 -10.76
C ASP A 116 -6.94 -18.04 -9.45
N GLU A 117 -5.86 -18.78 -9.18
CA GLU A 117 -5.70 -19.61 -7.99
C GLU A 117 -5.84 -18.82 -6.68
N LEU A 118 -5.50 -17.52 -6.65
CA LEU A 118 -5.69 -16.67 -5.47
C LEU A 118 -7.15 -16.64 -4.98
N LEU A 119 -8.12 -16.86 -5.86
CA LEU A 119 -9.55 -16.95 -5.53
C LEU A 119 -9.93 -18.26 -4.84
N THR A 120 -9.05 -19.27 -4.89
CA THR A 120 -9.32 -20.63 -4.40
C THR A 120 -8.71 -20.89 -3.02
N PHE A 121 -7.72 -20.11 -2.60
CA PHE A 121 -7.04 -20.31 -1.33
C PHE A 121 -7.93 -19.92 -0.12
N GLU A 122 -8.19 -20.88 0.78
CA GLU A 122 -8.97 -20.64 2.00
C GLU A 122 -8.32 -19.65 2.98
N ASN A 123 -7.01 -19.47 2.87
CA ASN A 123 -6.22 -18.55 3.68
C ASN A 123 -5.94 -17.20 2.99
N VAL A 124 -6.70 -16.87 1.95
CA VAL A 124 -6.63 -15.58 1.26
C VAL A 124 -7.95 -14.84 1.39
N VAL A 125 -7.87 -13.56 1.75
CA VAL A 125 -9.00 -12.63 1.71
C VAL A 125 -8.73 -11.59 0.62
N LEU A 126 -9.68 -11.44 -0.30
CA LEU A 126 -9.59 -10.50 -1.41
C LEU A 126 -10.68 -9.43 -1.31
N SER A 127 -10.33 -8.18 -1.61
CA SER A 127 -11.28 -7.11 -1.90
C SER A 127 -10.94 -6.47 -3.26
N PRO A 128 -11.95 -5.99 -4.02
CA PRO A 128 -11.75 -5.57 -5.40
C PRO A 128 -11.30 -4.09 -5.49
N HIS A 129 -10.13 -3.78 -4.95
CA HIS A 129 -9.55 -2.43 -4.92
C HIS A 129 -10.54 -1.37 -4.46
N ALA A 130 -11.17 -1.68 -3.33
CA ALA A 130 -12.38 -1.01 -2.89
C ALA A 130 -12.32 -0.46 -1.47
N LEU A 131 -11.20 -0.64 -0.76
CA LEU A 131 -11.08 -0.16 0.62
C LEU A 131 -11.27 1.37 0.76
N CYS A 132 -11.00 2.13 -0.31
CA CYS A 132 -11.19 3.58 -0.29
C CYS A 132 -12.66 4.01 -0.43
N TRP A 133 -13.56 3.17 -0.94
CA TRP A 133 -14.93 3.57 -1.31
C TRP A 133 -15.84 3.81 -0.09
N THR A 134 -15.63 4.95 0.56
CA THR A 134 -16.51 5.49 1.60
C THR A 134 -17.30 6.68 1.07
N ALA A 135 -18.39 7.04 1.76
CA ALA A 135 -19.16 8.24 1.44
C ALA A 135 -18.28 9.51 1.55
N ASP A 136 -17.40 9.55 2.55
CA ASP A 136 -16.46 10.66 2.74
C ASP A 136 -15.42 10.74 1.62
N PHE A 137 -14.80 9.61 1.26
CA PHE A 137 -13.87 9.55 0.15
C PHE A 137 -14.50 10.03 -1.16
N THR A 138 -15.72 9.56 -1.44
CA THR A 138 -16.43 9.91 -2.68
C THR A 138 -16.70 11.41 -2.74
N ARG A 139 -17.20 11.99 -1.64
CA ARG A 139 -17.47 13.43 -1.54
C ARG A 139 -16.19 14.25 -1.67
N ASP A 140 -15.19 13.97 -0.85
CA ASP A 140 -14.01 14.83 -0.70
C ASP A 140 -13.08 14.74 -1.92
N THR A 141 -12.93 13.53 -2.49
CA THR A 141 -12.11 13.33 -3.69
C THR A 141 -12.78 13.95 -4.92
N SER A 142 -14.10 13.80 -5.06
CA SER A 142 -14.84 14.42 -6.16
C SER A 142 -14.78 15.95 -6.08
N ALA A 143 -14.95 16.52 -4.89
CA ALA A 143 -14.81 17.96 -4.68
C ALA A 143 -13.40 18.44 -5.04
N SER A 144 -12.36 17.78 -4.53
CA SER A 144 -10.96 18.11 -4.82
C SER A 144 -10.63 18.04 -6.33
N ALA A 145 -11.15 17.03 -7.03
CA ALA A 145 -10.97 16.91 -8.48
C ALA A 145 -11.67 18.04 -9.24
N LEU A 146 -12.91 18.36 -8.90
CA LEU A 146 -13.67 19.46 -9.52
C LEU A 146 -13.02 20.82 -9.26
N GLU A 147 -12.58 21.08 -8.03
CA GLU A 147 -11.84 22.29 -7.66
C GLU A 147 -10.57 22.45 -8.51
N ALA A 148 -9.79 21.38 -8.67
CA ALA A 148 -8.58 21.41 -9.49
C ALA A 148 -8.88 21.76 -10.97
N VAL A 149 -9.97 21.24 -11.53
CA VAL A 149 -10.41 21.56 -12.90
C VAL A 149 -10.79 23.05 -13.01
N ILE A 150 -11.57 23.55 -12.06
CA ILE A 150 -11.98 24.97 -12.03
C ILE A 150 -10.76 25.88 -11.86
N ASP A 151 -9.80 25.52 -11.00
CA ASP A 151 -8.58 26.28 -10.82
C ASP A 151 -7.83 26.43 -12.14
N VAL A 152 -7.53 25.33 -12.84
CA VAL A 152 -6.86 25.38 -14.14
C VAL A 152 -7.65 26.21 -15.15
N ALA A 153 -8.97 26.02 -15.24
CA ALA A 153 -9.82 26.74 -16.18
C ALA A 153 -9.90 28.25 -15.91
N THR A 154 -9.61 28.68 -14.67
CA THR A 154 -9.61 30.09 -14.25
C THR A 154 -8.21 30.68 -14.10
N GLY A 155 -7.18 29.98 -14.60
CA GLY A 155 -5.79 30.43 -14.53
C GLY A 155 -5.19 30.39 -13.11
N ARG A 156 -5.83 29.68 -12.18
CA ARG A 156 -5.34 29.43 -10.82
C ARG A 156 -4.58 28.12 -10.75
N ARG A 157 -3.69 28.02 -9.76
CA ARG A 157 -2.87 26.83 -9.52
C ARG A 157 -3.63 25.85 -8.61
N PRO A 158 -3.85 24.58 -9.02
CA PRO A 158 -4.47 23.58 -8.17
C PRO A 158 -3.67 23.29 -6.90
N ARG A 159 -4.39 23.06 -5.78
CA ARG A 159 -3.80 22.79 -4.46
C ARG A 159 -2.90 21.55 -4.42
N HIS A 160 -3.31 20.46 -5.06
CA HIS A 160 -2.66 19.13 -4.96
C HIS A 160 -1.83 18.75 -6.20
N LEU A 161 -1.27 19.75 -6.87
CA LEU A 161 -0.49 19.59 -8.09
C LEU A 161 0.83 18.82 -7.87
N LEU A 162 0.99 17.69 -8.57
CA LEU A 162 2.17 16.82 -8.46
C LEU A 162 3.29 17.16 -9.45
N ASN A 163 2.95 17.72 -10.61
CA ASN A 163 3.88 18.04 -11.70
C ASN A 163 3.82 19.54 -12.07
N PRO A 164 4.36 20.45 -11.22
CA PRO A 164 4.27 21.90 -11.44
C PRO A 164 4.76 22.39 -12.79
N GLN A 165 5.75 21.71 -13.36
CA GLN A 165 6.31 21.99 -14.69
C GLN A 165 5.28 21.86 -15.82
N ALA A 166 4.19 21.11 -15.63
CA ALA A 166 3.13 20.94 -16.63
C ALA A 166 2.19 22.15 -16.70
N LEU A 167 2.17 23.01 -15.68
CA LEU A 167 1.44 24.28 -15.70
C LEU A 167 2.28 25.35 -16.41
N THR A 168 2.46 25.17 -17.71
CA THR A 168 2.86 26.26 -18.61
C THR A 168 1.59 27.01 -18.99
N VAL A 169 1.05 27.80 -18.05
CA VAL A 169 -0.15 28.60 -18.33
C VAL A 169 0.26 29.69 -19.31
N ALA A 170 -0.21 29.61 -20.56
CA ALA A 170 -0.13 30.72 -21.50
C ALA A 170 -0.82 31.92 -20.84
N ALA A 171 -0.14 33.08 -20.80
CA ALA A 171 -0.73 34.29 -20.27
C ALA A 171 -2.09 34.54 -20.95
N PRO A 172 -3.16 34.87 -20.20
CA PRO A 172 -4.44 35.20 -20.82
C PRO A 172 -4.24 36.37 -21.79
N ALA A 173 -4.82 36.23 -22.99
CA ALA A 173 -4.83 37.25 -24.03
C ALA A 173 -5.71 38.46 -23.66
#